data_AF-A0A7C5ATS6-F1
#
_entry.id   AF-A0A7C5ATS6-F1
#
_cell.length_a   1.000
_cell.length_b   1.000
_cell.length_c   1.000
_cell.angle_alpha   90.00
_cell.angle_beta   90.00
_cell.angle_gamma   90.00
#
_symmetry.space_group_name_H-M   'P 1'
#
loop_
_entity.id
_entity.type
_entity.pdbx_description
1 polymer ?
#
loop_
_entity_poly.entity_id
_entity_poly.type
_entity_poly.pdbx_seq_one_letter_code
_entity_poly.pdbx_strand_id
1 'polypeptide(L)'
;MRICQTILYAGWLALMAGSLPAAEQAVLHIGPGALTGLLCSDGVTDAALGCGVHPNPVPSDHLDVFANSGGMSSLDWLYIIVGVPVAAGETNPTSLPAIVGVDVFSPYVPEGSRYLSSTYSGTLNAVFCGELTPSSSNAYVECGFTGVANNSNSFVNWAAAAASLGLTPERFALFSYDLGPVEALAAKGLYDVSFTAPLPVGTIEVAYGCATGAYDACALTPFTEAGQVTVIPEPAGLLLVAAGGSMLFIFGLLRLRKKADPPEWGNSREKFSGKSA
;
A
#
# COMPACT_ATOMS: atom_id res chain seq x y z
N MET A 1 -62.82 26.72 7.83
CA MET A 1 -62.56 26.32 6.43
C MET A 1 -61.39 27.12 5.86
N ARG A 2 -60.15 26.78 6.25
CA ARG A 2 -58.90 27.31 5.67
C ARG A 2 -57.75 26.32 5.96
N ILE A 3 -57.71 25.24 5.19
CA ILE A 3 -56.58 24.30 5.12
C ILE A 3 -56.38 24.08 3.61
N CYS A 4 -55.55 24.89 2.94
CA CYS A 4 -55.19 24.60 1.54
C CYS A 4 -54.05 25.46 0.94
N GLN A 5 -53.14 26.06 1.71
CA GLN A 5 -52.09 26.93 1.11
C GLN A 5 -50.65 26.70 1.59
N THR A 6 -50.37 25.66 2.36
CA THR A 6 -49.02 25.43 2.93
C THR A 6 -48.29 24.20 2.37
N ILE A 7 -48.77 23.59 1.28
CA ILE A 7 -48.16 22.37 0.70
C ILE A 7 -47.36 22.64 -0.59
N LEU A 8 -47.45 23.83 -1.17
CA LEU A 8 -46.86 24.11 -2.50
C LEU A 8 -45.44 24.70 -2.52
N TYR A 9 -44.84 25.03 -1.37
CA TYR A 9 -43.47 25.58 -1.33
C TYR A 9 -42.38 24.61 -0.89
N ALA A 10 -42.72 23.41 -0.42
CA ALA A 10 -41.73 22.39 -0.07
C ALA A 10 -41.27 21.54 -1.29
N GLY A 11 -41.98 21.61 -2.42
CA GLY A 11 -41.72 20.79 -3.61
C GLY A 11 -40.75 21.39 -4.63
N TRP A 12 -40.35 22.66 -4.48
CA TRP A 12 -39.54 23.37 -5.49
C TRP A 12 -38.08 23.64 -5.09
N LEU A 13 -37.68 23.38 -3.84
CA LEU A 13 -36.25 23.39 -3.46
C LEU A 13 -35.55 22.03 -3.62
N ALA A 14 -36.30 20.94 -3.84
CA ALA A 14 -35.73 19.61 -4.03
C ALA A 14 -35.37 19.28 -5.49
N LEU A 15 -35.73 20.15 -6.46
CA LEU A 15 -35.47 19.94 -7.89
C LEU A 15 -34.28 20.75 -8.45
N MET A 16 -33.56 21.47 -7.59
CA MET A 16 -32.33 22.19 -7.96
C MET A 16 -31.07 21.59 -7.32
N ALA A 17 -31.15 20.38 -6.75
CA ALA A 17 -29.98 19.52 -6.64
C ALA A 17 -29.68 18.98 -8.05
N GLY A 18 -29.25 19.87 -8.95
CA GLY A 18 -28.61 19.46 -10.18
C GLY A 18 -27.49 18.52 -9.76
N SER A 19 -27.55 17.27 -10.22
CA SER A 19 -26.37 16.43 -10.24
C SER A 19 -25.32 17.21 -11.01
N LEU A 20 -24.39 17.81 -10.27
CA LEU A 20 -23.22 18.42 -10.88
C LEU A 20 -22.61 17.33 -11.76
N PRO A 21 -22.29 17.64 -13.04
CA PRO A 21 -21.55 16.69 -13.85
C PRO A 21 -20.31 16.31 -13.04
N ALA A 22 -20.06 15.01 -12.90
CA ALA A 22 -18.89 14.50 -12.24
C ALA A 22 -17.67 15.09 -12.94
N ALA A 23 -17.19 16.23 -12.45
CA ALA A 23 -15.85 16.70 -12.72
C ALA A 23 -14.98 15.49 -12.39
N GLU A 24 -14.16 15.08 -13.35
CA GLU A 24 -13.22 13.98 -13.21
C GLU A 24 -12.49 14.19 -11.88
N GLN A 25 -12.90 13.46 -10.84
CA GLN A 25 -12.36 13.65 -9.50
C GLN A 25 -10.89 13.31 -9.65
N ALA A 26 -10.02 14.29 -9.42
CA ALA A 26 -8.60 14.03 -9.45
C ALA A 26 -8.32 12.89 -8.47
N VAL A 27 -7.60 11.88 -8.96
CA VAL A 27 -7.40 10.62 -8.25
C VAL A 27 -6.11 10.73 -7.45
N LEU A 28 -6.22 10.44 -6.15
CA LEU A 28 -5.05 10.23 -5.29
C LEU A 28 -4.67 8.76 -5.34
N HIS A 29 -3.37 8.52 -5.40
CA HIS A 29 -2.81 7.20 -5.39
C HIS A 29 -1.95 7.03 -4.15
N ILE A 30 -2.00 5.82 -3.61
CA ILE A 30 -1.19 5.39 -2.50
C ILE A 30 -0.19 4.37 -3.01
N GLY A 31 1.09 4.59 -2.72
CA GLY A 31 2.18 3.79 -3.25
C GLY A 31 3.18 3.33 -2.19
N PRO A 32 4.01 2.31 -2.52
CA PRO A 32 5.02 1.73 -1.65
C PRO A 32 6.17 2.65 -1.26
N GLY A 33 6.13 3.94 -1.52
CA GLY A 33 7.26 4.82 -1.26
C GLY A 33 8.22 4.95 -2.45
N ALA A 34 8.76 6.14 -2.65
CA ALA A 34 9.90 6.38 -3.51
C ALA A 34 11.11 5.79 -2.79
N LEU A 35 12.02 5.17 -3.53
CA LEU A 35 13.30 4.65 -2.98
C LEU A 35 13.18 3.48 -2.00
N THR A 36 12.01 2.85 -1.83
CA THR A 36 11.83 1.72 -0.91
C THR A 36 12.46 0.42 -1.39
N GLY A 37 13.01 0.41 -2.62
CA GLY A 37 13.66 -0.77 -3.20
C GLY A 37 12.70 -1.91 -3.54
N LEU A 38 11.39 -1.71 -3.31
CA LEU A 38 10.33 -2.59 -3.79
C LEU A 38 10.33 -2.56 -5.31
N LEU A 39 10.50 -3.73 -5.92
CA LEU A 39 10.34 -3.93 -7.35
C LEU A 39 8.92 -4.42 -7.60
N CYS A 40 8.23 -3.77 -8.52
CA CYS A 40 6.97 -4.30 -9.04
C CYS A 40 7.23 -5.61 -9.80
N SER A 41 6.18 -6.41 -9.98
CA SER A 41 6.31 -7.76 -10.59
C SER A 41 6.86 -7.77 -12.02
N ASP A 42 6.82 -6.62 -12.69
CA ASP A 42 7.39 -6.35 -14.02
C ASP A 42 8.87 -5.92 -14.00
N GLY A 43 9.46 -5.77 -12.82
CA GLY A 43 10.86 -5.37 -12.62
C GLY A 43 11.13 -3.88 -12.82
N VAL A 44 10.09 -3.04 -12.92
CA VAL A 44 10.26 -1.59 -13.03
C VAL A 44 10.60 -1.00 -11.66
N THR A 45 11.59 -0.12 -11.63
CA THR A 45 12.16 0.51 -10.42
C THR A 45 11.35 1.69 -9.88
N ASP A 46 10.21 2.01 -10.49
CA ASP A 46 9.38 3.14 -10.10
C ASP A 46 8.08 2.66 -9.45
N ALA A 47 8.24 1.96 -8.33
CA ALA A 47 7.13 1.45 -7.53
C ALA A 47 6.26 2.58 -6.95
N ALA A 48 6.73 3.82 -6.96
CA ALA A 48 5.96 5.00 -6.60
C ALA A 48 4.72 5.18 -7.49
N LEU A 49 4.66 4.60 -8.70
CA LEU A 49 3.47 4.62 -9.57
C LEU A 49 2.47 3.47 -9.29
N GLY A 50 2.70 2.69 -8.24
CA GLY A 50 1.97 1.48 -7.94
C GLY A 50 2.46 0.29 -8.77
N CYS A 51 2.17 -0.92 -8.30
CA CYS A 51 2.65 -2.15 -8.95
C CYS A 51 1.60 -2.81 -9.87
N GLY A 52 0.55 -2.06 -10.24
CA GLY A 52 -0.58 -2.60 -11.00
C GLY A 52 -1.36 -3.68 -10.26
N VAL A 53 -1.14 -3.82 -8.96
CA VAL A 53 -1.85 -4.70 -8.03
C VAL A 53 -2.67 -3.83 -7.09
N HIS A 54 -3.86 -4.30 -6.77
CA HIS A 54 -4.88 -3.52 -6.08
C HIS A 54 -5.37 -4.27 -4.83
N PRO A 55 -5.20 -3.73 -3.61
CA PRO A 55 -4.44 -2.52 -3.29
C PRO A 55 -2.95 -2.64 -3.61
N ASN A 56 -2.27 -1.50 -3.72
CA ASN A 56 -0.82 -1.45 -3.87
C ASN A 56 -0.16 -1.98 -2.58
N PRO A 57 0.78 -2.93 -2.65
CA PRO A 57 1.54 -3.32 -1.48
C PRO A 57 2.39 -2.15 -1.03
N VAL A 58 2.36 -1.81 0.26
CA VAL A 58 3.19 -0.74 0.84
C VAL A 58 4.01 -1.26 2.02
N PRO A 59 5.21 -0.70 2.28
CA PRO A 59 5.94 -0.91 3.52
C PRO A 59 5.09 -0.50 4.73
N SER A 60 5.42 -1.07 5.88
CA SER A 60 4.70 -0.74 7.11
C SER A 60 5.09 0.62 7.71
N ASP A 61 6.26 1.14 7.40
CA ASP A 61 6.84 2.34 8.03
C ASP A 61 6.91 3.55 7.10
N HIS A 62 6.46 3.39 5.85
CA HIS A 62 6.59 4.38 4.80
C HIS A 62 5.41 4.32 3.82
N LEU A 63 4.94 5.47 3.35
CA LEU A 63 3.82 5.61 2.43
C LEU A 63 4.02 6.78 1.48
N ASP A 64 3.76 6.57 0.18
CA ASP A 64 3.64 7.70 -0.75
C ASP A 64 2.18 8.04 -1.03
N VAL A 65 1.90 9.33 -1.11
CA VAL A 65 0.65 9.88 -1.66
C VAL A 65 0.96 10.75 -2.87
N PHE A 66 0.40 10.43 -4.04
CA PHE A 66 0.63 11.20 -5.27
C PHE A 66 -0.64 11.40 -6.07
N ALA A 67 -0.64 12.43 -6.92
CA ALA A 67 -1.76 12.77 -7.80
C ALA A 67 -1.42 12.46 -9.26
N ASN A 68 -2.18 11.57 -9.91
CA ASN A 68 -1.96 11.19 -11.30
C ASN A 68 -2.64 12.19 -12.24
N SER A 69 -1.94 13.31 -12.51
CA SER A 69 -2.14 14.23 -13.63
C SER A 69 -3.26 15.31 -13.59
N GLY A 70 -2.92 16.47 -14.17
CA GLY A 70 -3.78 17.35 -14.99
C GLY A 70 -4.86 18.22 -14.34
N GLY A 71 -5.65 17.68 -13.43
CA GLY A 71 -6.95 18.26 -13.06
C GLY A 71 -6.97 19.15 -11.82
N MET A 72 -5.95 19.09 -10.97
CA MET A 72 -5.96 19.75 -9.67
C MET A 72 -4.86 20.81 -9.58
N SER A 73 -5.25 22.06 -9.32
CA SER A 73 -4.33 23.20 -9.27
C SER A 73 -3.56 23.30 -7.95
N SER A 74 -4.09 22.74 -6.87
CA SER A 74 -3.42 22.56 -5.57
C SER A 74 -4.30 21.73 -4.63
N LEU A 75 -3.68 21.00 -3.71
CA LEU A 75 -4.32 20.48 -2.50
C LEU A 75 -3.86 21.38 -1.35
N ASP A 76 -4.80 21.92 -0.58
CA ASP A 76 -4.46 22.80 0.53
C ASP A 76 -4.52 22.07 1.88
N TRP A 77 -5.32 21.00 1.94
CA TRP A 77 -5.33 20.06 3.04
C TRP A 77 -5.44 18.63 2.51
N LEU A 78 -4.80 17.71 3.23
CA LEU A 78 -4.71 16.31 2.89
C LEU A 78 -4.89 15.50 4.18
N TYR A 79 -5.80 14.53 4.12
CA TYR A 79 -5.99 13.52 5.14
C TYR A 79 -5.52 12.17 4.61
N ILE A 80 -4.76 11.46 5.44
CA ILE A 80 -4.52 10.03 5.25
C ILE A 80 -5.47 9.29 6.19
N ILE A 81 -6.26 8.38 5.65
CA ILE A 81 -7.13 7.49 6.40
C ILE A 81 -6.48 6.12 6.41
N VAL A 82 -6.31 5.56 7.62
CA VAL A 82 -5.70 4.26 7.86
C VAL A 82 -6.73 3.34 8.49
N GLY A 83 -6.99 2.22 7.84
CA GLY A 83 -7.92 1.19 8.28
C GLY A 83 -7.20 -0.05 8.79
N VAL A 84 -7.24 -0.30 10.10
CA VAL A 84 -6.62 -1.49 10.69
C VAL A 84 -7.65 -2.62 10.77
N PRO A 85 -7.39 -3.81 10.19
CA PRO A 85 -8.30 -4.94 10.30
C PRO A 85 -8.40 -5.41 11.76
N VAL A 86 -9.62 -5.61 12.25
CA VAL A 86 -9.89 -6.12 13.60
C VAL A 86 -10.73 -7.38 13.52
N ALA A 87 -10.25 -8.47 14.13
CA ALA A 87 -10.96 -9.74 14.10
C ALA A 87 -12.13 -9.77 15.08
N ALA A 88 -12.96 -10.81 14.97
CA ALA A 88 -14.12 -10.99 15.83
C ALA A 88 -13.71 -11.17 17.30
N GLY A 89 -14.36 -10.39 18.18
CA GLY A 89 -14.07 -10.40 19.62
C GLY A 89 -12.81 -9.63 20.04
N GLU A 90 -12.05 -9.06 19.10
CA GLU A 90 -10.93 -8.19 19.40
C GLU A 90 -11.39 -6.74 19.64
N THR A 91 -10.66 -6.01 20.47
CA THR A 91 -10.87 -4.56 20.68
C THR A 91 -10.13 -3.76 19.62
N ASN A 92 -10.64 -2.57 19.28
CA ASN A 92 -9.90 -1.67 18.40
C ASN A 92 -8.54 -1.30 19.01
N PRO A 93 -7.51 -1.09 18.18
CA PRO A 93 -6.31 -0.39 18.61
C PRO A 93 -6.67 0.94 19.27
N THR A 94 -5.95 1.32 20.32
CA THR A 94 -6.17 2.61 21.00
C THR A 94 -5.36 3.74 20.38
N SER A 95 -4.35 3.41 19.57
CA SER A 95 -3.46 4.35 18.90
C SER A 95 -2.78 3.68 17.71
N LEU A 96 -2.26 4.50 16.80
CA LEU A 96 -1.37 4.10 15.71
C LEU A 96 -0.02 4.83 15.84
N PRO A 97 1.04 4.31 15.19
CA PRO A 97 2.29 5.04 15.02
C PRO A 97 2.06 6.48 14.54
N ALA A 98 2.79 7.44 15.08
CA ALA A 98 2.68 8.82 14.62
C ALA A 98 3.43 9.01 13.30
N ILE A 99 3.03 9.97 12.48
CA ILE A 99 3.86 10.46 11.37
C ILE A 99 4.94 11.37 11.97
N VAL A 100 6.20 11.19 11.57
CA VAL A 100 7.35 11.98 12.04
C VAL A 100 7.97 12.87 10.98
N GLY A 101 7.70 12.56 9.71
CA GLY A 101 8.25 13.27 8.57
C GLY A 101 7.29 13.19 7.40
N VAL A 102 7.17 14.31 6.69
CA VAL A 102 6.54 14.35 5.37
C VAL A 102 7.50 15.08 4.45
N ASP A 103 8.08 14.36 3.50
CA ASP A 103 8.94 14.91 2.47
C ASP A 103 8.13 15.15 1.21
N VAL A 104 8.12 16.38 0.73
CA VAL A 104 7.37 16.78 -0.47
C VAL A 104 8.31 16.79 -1.65
N PHE A 105 7.99 15.98 -2.66
CA PHE A 105 8.73 15.95 -3.92
C PHE A 105 7.88 16.54 -5.06
N SER A 106 8.52 17.32 -5.93
CA SER A 106 7.94 17.81 -7.17
C SER A 106 8.58 17.05 -8.34
N PRO A 107 7.95 15.98 -8.88
CA PRO A 107 8.76 14.92 -9.46
C PRO A 107 9.06 14.98 -10.96
N TYR A 108 8.54 15.93 -11.78
CA TYR A 108 8.70 15.76 -13.24
C TYR A 108 8.96 16.99 -14.11
N VAL A 109 9.55 18.06 -13.60
CA VAL A 109 10.14 19.11 -14.48
C VAL A 109 11.55 19.50 -14.01
N PRO A 110 12.61 18.87 -14.57
CA PRO A 110 12.57 17.79 -15.55
C PRO A 110 12.25 16.41 -14.94
N GLU A 111 11.73 15.51 -15.76
CA GLU A 111 11.47 14.10 -15.46
C GLU A 111 12.72 13.45 -14.82
N GLY A 112 12.55 12.85 -13.63
CA GLY A 112 13.66 12.24 -12.86
C GLY A 112 14.32 13.14 -11.81
N SER A 113 13.83 14.37 -11.61
CA SER A 113 14.33 15.23 -10.53
C SER A 113 13.78 14.78 -9.18
N ARG A 114 14.65 14.28 -8.30
CA ARG A 114 14.35 13.91 -6.90
C ARG A 114 14.48 15.10 -5.95
N TYR A 115 14.21 16.31 -6.41
CA TYR A 115 14.39 17.49 -5.58
C TYR A 115 13.26 17.56 -4.56
N LEU A 116 13.65 17.34 -3.31
CA LEU A 116 12.85 17.64 -2.13
C LEU A 116 12.50 19.14 -2.15
N SER A 117 11.21 19.44 -2.25
CA SER A 117 10.67 20.81 -2.22
C SER A 117 10.65 21.34 -0.80
N SER A 118 10.09 20.53 0.11
CA SER A 118 10.01 20.84 1.53
C SER A 118 9.97 19.57 2.37
N THR A 119 10.35 19.72 3.64
CA THR A 119 10.16 18.70 4.66
C THR A 119 9.31 19.31 5.75
N TYR A 120 8.21 18.64 6.09
CA TYR A 120 7.56 18.84 7.36
C TYR A 120 8.19 17.91 8.39
N SER A 121 8.77 18.49 9.44
CA SER A 121 9.27 17.76 10.61
C SER A 121 8.35 18.06 11.80
N GLY A 122 7.60 17.05 12.25
CA GLY A 122 6.65 17.19 13.34
C GLY A 122 5.93 15.87 13.61
N THR A 123 5.47 15.69 14.85
CA THR A 123 4.71 14.48 15.22
C THR A 123 3.23 14.72 14.97
N LEU A 124 2.67 14.01 13.99
CA LEU A 124 1.23 13.98 13.75
C LEU A 124 0.66 12.68 14.27
N ASN A 125 -0.26 12.78 15.24
CA ASN A 125 -0.90 11.62 15.82
C ASN A 125 -2.18 11.29 15.06
N ALA A 126 -2.40 9.99 14.87
CA ALA A 126 -3.66 9.46 14.38
C ALA A 126 -4.83 9.85 15.28
N VAL A 127 -5.95 10.22 14.68
CA VAL A 127 -7.24 10.42 15.37
C VAL A 127 -8.19 9.32 14.93
N PHE A 128 -8.71 8.55 15.90
CA PHE A 128 -9.76 7.57 15.59
C PHE A 128 -10.99 8.29 15.04
N CYS A 129 -11.44 7.91 13.84
CA CYS A 129 -12.53 8.58 13.14
C CYS A 129 -13.75 7.70 12.93
N GLY A 130 -13.66 6.38 13.06
CA GLY A 130 -14.83 5.50 12.95
C GLY A 130 -14.49 4.02 12.76
N GLU A 131 -15.47 3.25 12.36
CA GLU A 131 -15.31 1.83 12.01
C GLU A 131 -15.93 1.55 10.65
N LEU A 132 -15.19 0.85 9.78
CA LEU A 132 -15.73 0.31 8.55
C LEU A 132 -16.26 -1.10 8.82
N THR A 133 -17.58 -1.25 8.79
CA THR A 133 -18.31 -2.51 9.04
C THR A 133 -19.07 -2.95 7.77
N PRO A 134 -19.62 -4.18 7.71
CA PRO A 134 -20.44 -4.61 6.57
C PRO A 134 -21.64 -3.71 6.26
N SER A 135 -22.15 -2.96 7.25
CA SER A 135 -23.26 -2.01 7.10
C SER A 135 -22.83 -0.58 6.82
N SER A 136 -21.54 -0.28 6.94
CA SER A 136 -20.98 1.05 6.68
C SER A 136 -21.02 1.38 5.20
N SER A 137 -21.10 2.68 4.90
CA SER A 137 -21.24 3.14 3.51
C SER A 137 -19.91 3.10 2.76
N ASN A 138 -18.92 3.87 3.21
CA ASN A 138 -17.54 3.87 2.77
C ASN A 138 -16.63 4.52 3.82
N ALA A 139 -15.33 4.24 3.76
CA ALA A 139 -14.37 4.71 4.76
C ALA A 139 -14.34 6.24 4.94
N TYR A 140 -14.58 7.03 3.89
CA TYR A 140 -14.58 8.49 3.98
C TYR A 140 -15.76 9.01 4.81
N VAL A 141 -16.95 8.49 4.53
CA VAL A 141 -18.17 8.88 5.26
C VAL A 141 -18.08 8.47 6.73
N GLU A 142 -17.55 7.28 7.01
CA GLU A 142 -17.34 6.83 8.40
C GLU A 142 -16.37 7.74 9.17
N CYS A 143 -15.40 8.37 8.49
CA CYS A 143 -14.51 9.38 9.06
C CYS A 143 -15.05 10.82 9.01
N GLY A 144 -16.34 10.99 8.66
CA GLY A 144 -17.03 12.28 8.72
C GLY A 144 -16.93 13.15 7.45
N PHE A 145 -16.33 12.65 6.37
CA PHE A 145 -16.25 13.39 5.11
C PHE A 145 -17.57 13.29 4.35
N THR A 146 -18.33 14.39 4.36
CA THR A 146 -19.67 14.45 3.74
C THR A 146 -19.60 14.70 2.23
N GLY A 147 -20.62 14.24 1.49
CA GLY A 147 -20.69 14.46 0.03
C GLY A 147 -19.75 13.59 -0.80
N VAL A 148 -19.00 12.67 -0.17
CA VAL A 148 -18.06 11.78 -0.86
C VAL A 148 -18.76 10.51 -1.33
N ALA A 149 -19.01 10.42 -2.64
CA ALA A 149 -19.55 9.23 -3.28
C ALA A 149 -18.42 8.32 -3.80
N ASN A 150 -17.74 7.60 -2.91
CA ASN A 150 -16.73 6.60 -3.31
C ASN A 150 -17.05 5.23 -2.71
N ASN A 151 -17.92 4.50 -3.39
CA ASN A 151 -18.37 3.16 -2.98
C ASN A 151 -17.28 2.07 -3.14
N SER A 152 -16.13 2.40 -3.73
CA SER A 152 -15.06 1.42 -3.88
C SER A 152 -14.33 1.15 -2.55
N ASN A 153 -14.24 2.14 -1.65
CA ASN A 153 -13.67 1.95 -0.31
C ASN A 153 -14.72 1.47 0.70
N SER A 154 -15.29 0.30 0.40
CA SER A 154 -16.29 -0.39 1.21
C SER A 154 -15.66 -1.53 2.00
N PHE A 155 -16.36 -1.97 3.05
CA PHE A 155 -15.95 -3.12 3.85
C PHE A 155 -15.71 -4.37 3.01
N VAL A 156 -16.59 -4.64 2.02
CA VAL A 156 -16.50 -5.84 1.18
C VAL A 156 -15.16 -5.90 0.43
N ASN A 157 -14.74 -4.78 -0.15
CA ASN A 157 -13.49 -4.71 -0.91
C ASN A 157 -12.28 -4.82 0.02
N TRP A 158 -12.30 -4.09 1.13
CA TRP A 158 -11.22 -4.12 2.12
C TRP A 158 -11.07 -5.49 2.76
N ALA A 159 -12.17 -6.15 3.13
CA ALA A 159 -12.18 -7.50 3.69
C ALA A 159 -11.67 -8.54 2.67
N ALA A 160 -11.99 -8.38 1.38
CA ALA A 160 -11.45 -9.25 0.32
C ALA A 160 -9.93 -9.12 0.18
N ALA A 161 -9.38 -7.90 0.25
CA ALA A 161 -7.94 -7.67 0.26
C ALA A 161 -7.27 -8.23 1.51
N ALA A 162 -7.87 -8.03 2.70
CA ALA A 162 -7.35 -8.61 3.94
C ALA A 162 -7.36 -10.15 3.90
N ALA A 163 -8.39 -10.76 3.30
CA ALA A 163 -8.48 -12.21 3.11
C ALA A 163 -7.34 -12.78 2.25
N SER A 164 -6.80 -12.01 1.30
CA SER A 164 -5.63 -12.42 0.52
C SER A 164 -4.36 -12.60 1.37
N LEU A 165 -4.30 -11.97 2.54
CA LEU A 165 -3.26 -12.11 3.56
C LEU A 165 -3.62 -13.14 4.64
N GLY A 166 -4.73 -13.86 4.49
CA GLY A 166 -5.23 -14.81 5.49
C GLY A 166 -5.92 -14.18 6.69
N LEU A 167 -6.28 -12.89 6.60
CA LEU A 167 -7.01 -12.17 7.65
C LEU A 167 -8.52 -12.22 7.42
N THR A 168 -9.31 -12.30 8.49
CA THR A 168 -10.78 -12.28 8.43
C THR A 168 -11.34 -11.19 9.35
N PRO A 169 -11.19 -9.90 8.97
CA PRO A 169 -11.67 -8.81 9.80
C PRO A 169 -13.21 -8.83 9.90
N GLU A 170 -13.74 -8.51 11.08
CA GLU A 170 -15.17 -8.20 11.27
C GLU A 170 -15.44 -6.72 10.99
N ARG A 171 -14.41 -5.88 11.19
CA ARG A 171 -14.42 -4.45 10.94
C ARG A 171 -13.00 -3.95 10.67
N PHE A 172 -12.89 -2.72 10.18
CA PHE A 172 -11.65 -1.97 10.18
C PHE A 172 -11.78 -0.77 11.12
N ALA A 173 -10.88 -0.64 12.08
CA ALA A 173 -10.77 0.56 12.90
C ALA A 173 -10.13 1.67 12.07
N LEU A 174 -10.84 2.78 11.88
CA LEU A 174 -10.41 3.87 11.02
C LEU A 174 -9.76 4.98 11.84
N PHE A 175 -8.63 5.45 11.36
CA PHE A 175 -7.88 6.57 11.90
C PHE A 175 -7.58 7.56 10.80
N SER A 176 -7.52 8.85 11.12
CA SER A 176 -7.08 9.89 10.19
C SER A 176 -5.84 10.62 10.71
N TYR A 177 -4.95 10.97 9.78
CA TYR A 177 -3.88 11.93 10.00
C TYR A 177 -4.21 13.19 9.20
N ASP A 178 -4.20 14.34 9.86
CA ASP A 178 -4.31 15.64 9.21
C ASP A 178 -2.92 16.15 8.86
N LEU A 179 -2.60 16.21 7.57
CA LEU A 179 -1.33 16.75 7.07
C LEU A 179 -1.44 18.26 6.80
N GLY A 180 -2.63 18.85 6.93
CA GLY A 180 -2.91 20.24 6.60
C GLY A 180 -2.29 21.26 7.58
N PRO A 181 -1.85 22.43 7.09
CA PRO A 181 -1.73 22.80 5.67
C PRO A 181 -0.50 22.15 5.02
N VAL A 182 -0.70 21.50 3.87
CA VAL A 182 0.39 20.94 3.06
C VAL A 182 0.81 21.92 1.98
N GLU A 183 2.08 21.84 1.54
CA GLU A 183 2.51 22.57 0.34
C GLU A 183 1.68 22.11 -0.86
N ALA A 184 1.13 23.05 -1.62
CA ALA A 184 0.37 22.72 -2.82
C ALA A 184 1.15 21.78 -3.73
N LEU A 185 0.67 20.54 -3.90
CA LEU A 185 1.22 19.65 -4.92
C LEU A 185 0.96 20.27 -6.29
N ALA A 186 2.04 20.62 -6.99
CA ALA A 186 1.97 20.81 -8.42
C ALA A 186 1.57 19.48 -9.10
N ALA A 187 1.22 19.55 -10.39
CA ALA A 187 0.91 18.36 -11.17
C ALA A 187 2.00 17.28 -10.98
N LYS A 188 1.54 16.06 -10.63
CA LYS A 188 2.37 14.89 -10.33
C LYS A 188 3.16 14.94 -9.01
N GLY A 189 2.96 15.92 -8.13
CA GLY A 189 3.60 16.00 -6.81
C GLY A 189 3.42 14.73 -5.96
N LEU A 190 4.35 14.50 -5.02
CA LEU A 190 4.39 13.33 -4.14
C LEU A 190 4.67 13.75 -2.69
N TYR A 191 3.91 13.19 -1.76
CA TYR A 191 4.19 13.21 -0.33
C TYR A 191 4.76 11.85 0.08
N ASP A 192 5.99 11.85 0.53
CA ASP A 192 6.65 10.73 1.19
C ASP A 192 6.38 10.86 2.69
N VAL A 193 5.70 9.89 3.29
CA VAL A 193 5.24 9.91 4.67
C VAL A 193 5.95 8.83 5.48
N SER A 194 6.63 9.25 6.54
CA SER A 194 7.38 8.37 7.44
C SER A 194 6.70 8.23 8.80
N PHE A 195 6.54 7.00 9.28
CA PHE A 195 5.93 6.68 10.57
C PHE A 195 6.98 6.43 11.68
N THR A 196 6.61 6.65 12.95
CA THR A 196 7.47 6.33 14.11
C THR A 196 7.78 4.85 14.27
N ALA A 197 6.90 4.00 13.74
CA ALA A 197 6.94 2.55 13.85
C ALA A 197 6.10 1.92 12.73
N PRO A 198 6.35 0.64 12.40
CA PRO A 198 5.52 -0.13 11.47
C PRO A 198 4.03 -0.13 11.81
N LEU A 199 3.20 0.14 10.80
CA LEU A 199 1.77 -0.12 10.79
C LEU A 199 1.48 -1.64 10.82
N PRO A 200 0.35 -2.07 11.42
CA PRO A 200 -0.04 -3.48 11.44
C PRO A 200 -0.22 -4.07 10.03
N VAL A 201 0.09 -5.35 9.86
CA VAL A 201 -0.16 -6.07 8.60
C VAL A 201 -1.66 -6.06 8.24
N GLY A 202 -1.94 -5.88 6.95
CA GLY A 202 -3.31 -5.85 6.43
C GLY A 202 -4.02 -4.52 6.64
N THR A 203 -3.34 -3.54 7.22
CA THR A 203 -3.77 -2.15 7.24
C THR A 203 -3.96 -1.67 5.79
N ILE A 204 -5.03 -0.93 5.54
CA ILE A 204 -5.35 -0.33 4.25
C ILE A 204 -5.30 1.19 4.39
N GLU A 205 -4.58 1.84 3.48
CA GLU A 205 -4.41 3.29 3.45
C GLU A 205 -5.11 3.91 2.25
N VAL A 206 -5.83 5.01 2.50
CA VAL A 206 -6.44 5.84 1.46
C VAL A 206 -6.23 7.30 1.80
N ALA A 207 -6.24 8.18 0.78
CA ALA A 207 -6.15 9.61 0.99
C ALA A 207 -7.42 10.35 0.55
N TYR A 208 -7.60 11.53 1.14
CA TYR A 208 -8.64 12.49 0.83
C TYR A 208 -8.08 13.89 0.99
N GLY A 209 -8.22 14.76 -0.02
CA GLY A 209 -7.75 16.13 0.09
C GLY A 209 -8.53 17.07 -0.81
N CYS A 210 -8.56 18.37 -0.50
CA CYS A 210 -9.25 19.35 -1.33
C CYS A 210 -8.50 20.68 -1.38
N ALA A 211 -8.86 21.50 -2.36
CA ALA A 211 -8.45 22.89 -2.44
C ALA A 211 -9.29 23.78 -1.50
N THR A 212 -8.69 24.82 -0.94
CA THR A 212 -9.37 25.84 -0.12
C THR A 212 -10.34 26.63 -0.99
N GLY A 213 -11.57 26.79 -0.50
CA GLY A 213 -12.60 27.56 -1.21
C GLY A 213 -13.32 26.82 -2.33
N ALA A 214 -12.99 25.55 -2.59
CA ALA A 214 -13.68 24.70 -3.55
C ALA A 214 -13.89 23.28 -2.99
N TYR A 215 -14.94 23.11 -2.16
CA TYR A 215 -15.36 21.79 -1.66
C TYR A 215 -15.77 20.81 -2.79
N ASP A 216 -16.03 21.33 -3.99
CA ASP A 216 -16.37 20.55 -5.17
C ASP A 216 -15.11 20.00 -5.89
N ALA A 217 -13.91 20.42 -5.47
CA ALA A 217 -12.62 20.02 -6.06
C ALA A 217 -11.80 19.15 -5.09
N CYS A 218 -12.45 18.11 -4.56
CA CYS A 218 -11.80 17.12 -3.71
C CYS A 218 -11.24 15.94 -4.51
N ALA A 219 -10.06 15.53 -4.11
CA ALA A 219 -9.38 14.32 -4.56
C ALA A 219 -9.64 13.18 -3.58
N LEU A 220 -9.79 11.98 -4.12
CA LEU A 220 -9.93 10.77 -3.31
C LEU A 220 -9.17 9.60 -3.92
N THR A 221 -8.79 8.66 -3.08
CA THR A 221 -8.18 7.40 -3.48
C THR A 221 -9.25 6.35 -3.73
N PRO A 222 -9.59 5.95 -4.97
CA PRO A 222 -10.41 4.75 -5.19
C PRO A 222 -9.67 3.52 -4.65
N PHE A 223 -10.41 2.47 -4.26
CA PHE A 223 -9.83 1.28 -3.65
C PHE A 223 -8.75 0.61 -4.49
N THR A 224 -8.83 0.71 -5.82
CA THR A 224 -7.77 0.21 -6.70
C THR A 224 -6.45 0.91 -6.42
N GLU A 225 -6.47 2.19 -6.12
CA GLU A 225 -5.27 2.99 -5.87
C GLU A 225 -4.92 3.08 -4.37
N ALA A 226 -5.56 2.29 -3.52
CA ALA A 226 -5.29 2.22 -2.08
C ALA A 226 -3.97 1.49 -1.78
N GLY A 227 -3.41 1.74 -0.61
CA GLY A 227 -2.29 0.98 -0.05
C GLY A 227 -2.78 -0.20 0.77
N GLN A 228 -1.96 -1.25 0.85
CA GLN A 228 -2.11 -2.31 1.85
C GLN A 228 -0.75 -2.70 2.41
N VAL A 229 -0.60 -2.65 3.73
CA VAL A 229 0.61 -3.14 4.41
C VAL A 229 0.69 -4.65 4.22
N THR A 230 1.72 -5.09 3.51
CA THR A 230 1.98 -6.51 3.29
C THR A 230 3.27 -6.90 3.98
N VAL A 231 3.31 -8.09 4.58
CA VAL A 231 4.57 -8.76 4.89
C VAL A 231 5.13 -9.27 3.57
N ILE A 232 5.73 -8.39 2.77
CA ILE A 232 6.73 -8.85 1.81
C ILE A 232 7.97 -9.08 2.65
N PRO A 233 8.35 -10.33 2.99
CA PRO A 233 9.65 -10.57 3.58
C PRO A 233 10.68 -10.01 2.60
N GLU A 234 11.47 -9.03 3.01
CA GLU A 234 12.56 -8.52 2.20
C GLU A 234 13.38 -9.71 1.68
N PRO A 235 13.42 -9.96 0.36
CA PRO A 235 14.19 -11.06 -0.17
C PRO A 235 15.63 -10.61 -0.33
N ALA A 236 16.38 -10.48 0.77
CA ALA A 236 17.80 -10.12 0.70
C ALA A 236 18.73 -10.98 1.56
N GLY A 237 18.28 -11.55 2.69
CA GLY A 237 19.17 -12.29 3.60
C GLY A 237 19.21 -13.81 3.39
N LEU A 238 18.09 -14.43 3.02
CA LEU A 238 17.94 -15.90 3.13
C LEU A 238 18.46 -16.69 1.93
N LEU A 239 18.47 -16.10 0.73
CA LEU A 239 19.03 -16.76 -0.45
C LEU A 239 20.57 -16.82 -0.41
N LEU A 240 21.24 -15.87 0.24
CA LEU A 240 22.70 -15.83 0.33
C LEU A 240 23.24 -16.90 1.31
N VAL A 241 22.49 -17.23 2.37
CA VAL A 241 22.86 -18.31 3.31
C VAL A 241 22.59 -19.68 2.70
N ALA A 242 21.52 -19.84 1.92
CA ALA A 242 21.23 -21.09 1.21
C ALA A 242 22.20 -21.36 0.04
N ALA A 243 22.62 -20.32 -0.70
CA ALA A 243 23.61 -20.43 -1.77
C ALA A 243 25.06 -20.53 -1.24
N GLY A 244 25.39 -19.86 -0.12
CA GLY A 244 26.73 -19.88 0.48
C GLY A 244 27.04 -21.14 1.29
N GLY A 245 26.05 -21.72 1.98
CA GLY A 245 26.23 -22.94 2.78
C GLY A 245 26.42 -24.22 1.96
N SER A 246 25.80 -24.30 0.79
CA SER A 246 25.86 -25.49 -0.08
C SER A 246 27.20 -25.61 -0.85
N MET A 247 27.87 -24.52 -1.18
CA MET A 247 29.20 -24.58 -1.83
C MET A 247 30.31 -25.10 -0.89
N LEU A 248 30.25 -24.80 0.42
CA LEU A 248 31.24 -25.29 1.38
C LEU A 248 31.12 -26.81 1.62
N PHE A 249 29.92 -27.36 1.55
CA PHE A 249 29.71 -28.82 1.65
C PHE A 249 30.20 -29.57 0.40
N ILE A 250 30.03 -29.01 -0.80
CA ILE A 250 30.48 -29.64 -2.06
C ILE A 250 32.01 -29.63 -2.17
N PHE A 251 32.69 -28.55 -1.76
CA PHE A 251 34.17 -28.52 -1.72
C PHE A 251 34.78 -29.47 -0.69
N GLY A 252 34.11 -29.68 0.45
CA GLY A 252 34.53 -30.67 1.46
C GLY A 252 34.50 -32.11 0.94
N LEU A 253 33.45 -32.49 0.21
CA LEU A 253 33.29 -33.83 -0.37
C LEU A 253 34.28 -34.11 -1.53
N LEU A 254 34.66 -33.08 -2.29
CA LEU A 254 35.63 -33.24 -3.38
C LEU A 254 37.08 -33.40 -2.89
N ARG A 255 37.42 -32.92 -1.69
CA ARG A 255 38.75 -33.17 -1.08
C ARG A 255 38.94 -34.59 -0.58
N LEU A 256 37.88 -35.30 -0.23
CA LEU A 256 37.97 -36.68 0.28
C LEU A 256 38.10 -37.74 -0.83
N ARG A 257 37.87 -37.39 -2.10
CA ARG A 257 37.95 -38.35 -3.23
C ARG A 257 39.34 -38.51 -3.87
N LYS A 258 40.36 -37.76 -3.43
CA LYS A 258 41.71 -37.83 -4.04
C LYS A 258 42.71 -38.79 -3.37
N LYS A 259 42.28 -39.65 -2.44
CA LYS A 259 43.13 -40.68 -1.81
C LYS A 259 42.54 -42.09 -1.91
N ALA A 260 42.18 -42.53 -3.11
CA ALA A 260 41.97 -43.94 -3.38
C ALA A 260 43.08 -44.39 -4.34
N ASP A 261 44.10 -45.05 -3.79
CA ASP A 261 45.16 -45.68 -4.57
C ASP A 261 44.56 -46.81 -5.44
N PRO A 262 45.05 -47.01 -6.67
CA PRO A 262 44.52 -48.02 -7.57
C PRO A 262 44.90 -49.45 -7.11
N PRO A 263 44.02 -50.45 -7.31
CA PRO A 263 44.28 -51.83 -6.92
C PRO A 263 45.33 -52.50 -7.82
N GLU A 264 46.26 -53.19 -7.17
CA GLU A 264 47.32 -54.00 -7.74
C GLU A 264 46.74 -55.21 -8.50
N TRP A 265 47.04 -55.32 -9.80
CA TRP A 265 46.59 -56.42 -10.66
C TRP A 265 47.44 -57.68 -10.40
N GLY A 266 46.88 -58.62 -9.63
CA GLY A 266 47.43 -59.96 -9.42
C GLY A 266 47.26 -60.87 -10.64
N ASN A 267 48.38 -61.18 -11.28
CA ASN A 267 48.53 -62.21 -12.32
C ASN A 267 48.15 -63.61 -11.78
N SER A 268 47.09 -64.21 -12.33
CA SER A 268 46.82 -65.65 -12.16
C SER A 268 46.67 -66.32 -13.53
N ARG A 269 47.75 -66.97 -13.98
CA ARG A 269 47.75 -67.88 -15.14
C ARG A 269 47.18 -69.22 -14.70
N GLU A 270 45.98 -69.57 -15.13
CA GLU A 270 45.52 -70.96 -15.12
C GLU A 270 45.91 -71.66 -16.43
N LYS A 271 46.72 -72.70 -16.29
CA LYS A 271 47.03 -73.70 -17.32
C LYS A 271 45.87 -74.68 -17.41
N PHE A 272 45.25 -74.80 -18.59
CA PHE A 272 44.45 -75.97 -18.96
C PHE A 272 44.64 -76.30 -20.44
N SER A 273 45.27 -77.45 -20.71
CA SER A 273 45.13 -78.29 -21.92
C SER A 273 46.12 -79.44 -21.71
N GLY A 274 45.72 -80.71 -21.58
CA GLY A 274 44.70 -81.41 -22.35
C GLY A 274 45.44 -82.44 -23.20
N LYS A 275 45.72 -83.62 -22.63
CA LYS A 275 46.47 -84.71 -23.27
C LYS A 275 45.63 -85.99 -23.17
N SER A 276 45.09 -86.45 -24.30
CA SER A 276 44.59 -87.81 -24.46
C SER A 276 44.34 -88.13 -25.93
N ALA A 277 44.76 -89.35 -26.30
CA ALA A 277 44.68 -90.07 -27.58
C ALA A 277 45.75 -89.71 -28.62
#